data_AF-A0A060CHU7-F1
#
_entry.id   AF-A0A060CHU7-F1
#
_cell.length_a   1.000
_cell.length_b   1.000
_cell.length_c   1.000
_cell.angle_alpha   90.00
_cell.angle_beta   90.00
_cell.angle_gamma   90.00
#
_symmetry.space_group_name_H-M   'P 1'
#
loop_
_entity.id
_entity.type
_entity.pdbx_description
1 polymer ?
#
loop_
_entity_poly.entity_id
_entity_poly.type
_entity_poly.pdbx_seq_one_letter_code
_entity_poly.pdbx_strand_id
1 'polypeptide(L)'
;PWINDYGQFSIMPVTGEPVFDQDKRASWFSHKAEIAKPYYYKVYLADHDVTVELAPTERAAFFRFTFPQSDHSYVVVDAFDRGSYVKVIPGENKIIGYTTRNSGGVPDNFKNYFVLVFDKPFEYVSTAVNGVVEENRLEAKENHTVPSSFKTAKVSM
;
A
#
# COMPACT_ATOMS: atom_id res chain seq x y z
N PRO A 1 -2.36 -8.28 -19.92
CA PRO A 1 -1.06 -9.00 -19.84
C PRO A 1 -0.01 -8.55 -20.87
N TRP A 2 -0.34 -8.49 -22.18
CA TRP A 2 0.65 -8.20 -23.24
C TRP A 2 1.10 -6.74 -23.32
N ILE A 3 0.20 -5.79 -23.02
CA ILE A 3 0.51 -4.35 -22.96
C ILE A 3 1.14 -3.95 -21.60
N ASN A 4 0.93 -4.77 -20.56
CA ASN A 4 1.35 -4.50 -19.19
C ASN A 4 0.72 -3.18 -18.65
N ASP A 5 1.26 -2.60 -17.58
CA ASP A 5 0.58 -1.54 -16.80
C ASP A 5 1.41 -0.25 -16.66
N TYR A 6 0.78 0.83 -16.19
CA TYR A 6 1.39 2.14 -15.91
C TYR A 6 0.69 2.86 -14.75
N GLY A 7 1.43 3.67 -13.98
CA GLY A 7 0.85 4.48 -12.91
C GLY A 7 0.36 3.65 -11.71
N GLN A 8 0.97 2.49 -11.49
CA GLN A 8 0.52 1.48 -10.52
C GLN A 8 1.16 1.66 -9.13
N PHE A 9 0.34 1.51 -8.09
CA PHE A 9 0.77 1.39 -6.70
C PHE A 9 -0.18 0.42 -5.98
N SER A 10 0.20 -0.12 -4.82
CA SER A 10 -0.64 -1.06 -4.07
C SER A 10 -0.72 -0.72 -2.59
N ILE A 11 -1.75 -1.26 -1.94
CA ILE A 11 -2.00 -1.13 -0.50
C ILE A 11 -2.31 -2.52 0.04
N MET A 12 -1.65 -2.93 1.13
CA MET A 12 -1.82 -4.25 1.74
C MET A 12 -1.89 -4.14 3.27
N PRO A 13 -3.01 -4.50 3.92
CA PRO A 13 -3.05 -4.62 5.36
C PRO A 13 -2.40 -5.94 5.81
N VAL A 14 -1.61 -5.89 6.88
CA VAL A 14 -0.91 -7.04 7.47
C VAL A 14 -0.96 -6.96 9.00
N THR A 15 -0.76 -8.10 9.66
CA THR A 15 -0.62 -8.20 11.11
C THR A 15 0.70 -8.89 11.47
N GLY A 16 1.17 -8.71 12.71
CA GLY A 16 2.39 -9.36 13.18
C GLY A 16 3.64 -8.54 12.89
N GLU A 17 4.51 -8.99 11.97
CA GLU A 17 5.74 -8.28 11.63
C GLU A 17 5.55 -7.31 10.45
N PRO A 18 6.20 -6.13 10.44
CA PRO A 18 6.15 -5.20 9.32
C PRO A 18 7.03 -5.70 8.17
N VAL A 19 6.53 -6.68 7.41
CA VAL A 19 7.27 -7.28 6.29
C VAL A 19 6.98 -6.58 4.97
N PHE A 20 8.04 -6.19 4.27
CA PHE A 20 7.95 -5.44 3.00
C PHE A 20 8.03 -6.31 1.76
N ASP A 21 8.76 -7.42 1.86
CA ASP A 21 8.90 -8.38 0.76
C ASP A 21 7.51 -8.85 0.30
N GLN A 22 7.26 -8.73 -1.01
CA GLN A 22 5.94 -8.96 -1.58
C GLN A 22 5.45 -10.40 -1.38
N ASP A 23 6.37 -11.37 -1.39
CA ASP A 23 6.04 -12.79 -1.27
C ASP A 23 5.81 -13.14 0.21
N LYS A 24 6.59 -12.53 1.11
CA LYS A 24 6.40 -12.72 2.56
C LYS A 24 5.19 -11.98 3.13
N ARG A 25 4.77 -10.85 2.54
CA ARG A 25 3.58 -10.10 2.99
C ARG A 25 2.28 -10.62 2.38
N ALA A 26 2.36 -11.49 1.37
CA ALA A 26 1.21 -12.09 0.73
C ALA A 26 0.34 -12.86 1.73
N SER A 27 -0.91 -13.10 1.37
CA SER A 27 -1.83 -13.90 2.17
C SER A 27 -2.59 -14.88 1.30
N TRP A 28 -2.80 -16.08 1.82
CA TRP A 28 -3.80 -16.99 1.30
C TRP A 28 -5.20 -16.36 1.36
N PHE A 29 -6.00 -16.62 0.33
CA PHE A 29 -7.42 -16.30 0.29
C PHE A 29 -8.17 -17.42 -0.44
N SER A 30 -9.51 -17.40 -0.35
CA SER A 30 -10.38 -18.33 -1.07
C SER A 30 -11.52 -17.58 -1.73
N HIS A 31 -11.90 -18.00 -2.95
CA HIS A 31 -13.10 -17.50 -3.62
C HIS A 31 -14.39 -17.68 -2.81
N LYS A 32 -14.43 -18.63 -1.86
CA LYS A 32 -15.57 -18.79 -0.94
C LYS A 32 -15.71 -17.63 0.06
N ALA A 33 -14.62 -16.90 0.30
CA ALA A 33 -14.55 -15.74 1.18
C ALA A 33 -14.23 -14.45 0.40
N GLU A 34 -14.52 -14.44 -0.91
CA GLU A 34 -14.34 -13.32 -1.81
C GLU A 34 -15.69 -12.88 -2.37
N ILE A 35 -15.89 -11.58 -2.51
CA ILE A 35 -17.01 -10.99 -3.24
C ILE A 35 -16.43 -10.01 -4.24
N ALA A 36 -16.60 -10.30 -5.52
CA ALA A 36 -16.18 -9.43 -6.61
C ALA A 36 -17.40 -8.85 -7.34
N LYS A 37 -17.61 -7.54 -7.24
CA LYS A 37 -18.64 -6.79 -7.97
C LYS A 37 -18.01 -5.54 -8.61
N PRO A 38 -18.57 -5.01 -9.71
CA PRO A 38 -18.02 -3.82 -10.36
C PRO A 38 -17.86 -2.59 -9.45
N TYR A 39 -18.71 -2.47 -8.44
CA TYR A 39 -18.77 -1.34 -7.51
C TYR A 39 -18.26 -1.66 -6.10
N TYR A 40 -17.87 -2.92 -5.84
CA TYR A 40 -17.48 -3.36 -4.51
C TYR A 40 -16.66 -4.65 -4.57
N TYR A 41 -15.53 -4.66 -3.90
CA TYR A 41 -14.70 -5.84 -3.70
C TYR A 41 -14.52 -6.12 -2.22
N LYS A 42 -14.61 -7.39 -1.81
CA LYS A 42 -14.32 -7.86 -0.45
C LYS A 42 -13.53 -9.15 -0.51
N VAL A 43 -12.51 -9.26 0.33
CA VAL A 43 -11.74 -10.50 0.49
C VAL A 43 -11.30 -10.67 1.94
N TYR A 44 -11.24 -11.92 2.39
CA TYR A 44 -10.62 -12.30 3.67
C TYR A 44 -9.19 -12.81 3.44
N LEU A 45 -8.23 -12.21 4.13
CA LEU A 45 -6.81 -12.53 4.09
C LEU A 45 -6.47 -13.45 5.27
N ALA A 46 -6.35 -14.75 5.00
CA ALA A 46 -6.28 -15.78 6.04
C ALA A 46 -5.02 -15.71 6.91
N ASP A 47 -3.88 -15.32 6.34
CA ASP A 47 -2.60 -15.29 7.07
C ASP A 47 -2.51 -14.09 8.04
N HIS A 48 -3.33 -13.05 7.80
CA HIS A 48 -3.38 -11.85 8.62
C HIS A 48 -4.66 -11.72 9.46
N ASP A 49 -5.64 -12.62 9.28
CA ASP A 49 -6.98 -12.52 9.86
C ASP A 49 -7.63 -11.14 9.62
N VAL A 50 -7.45 -10.60 8.40
CA VAL A 50 -7.97 -9.28 8.01
C VAL A 50 -9.04 -9.43 6.94
N THR A 51 -10.17 -8.75 7.12
CA THR A 51 -11.13 -8.52 6.03
C THR A 51 -10.83 -7.18 5.35
N VAL A 52 -10.69 -7.22 4.03
CA VAL A 52 -10.50 -6.03 3.19
C VAL A 52 -11.75 -5.78 2.37
N GLU A 53 -12.22 -4.54 2.37
CA GLU A 53 -13.32 -4.07 1.53
C GLU A 53 -12.88 -2.81 0.75
N LEU A 54 -13.34 -2.71 -0.50
CA LEU A 54 -12.99 -1.63 -1.44
C LEU A 54 -14.23 -1.20 -2.22
N ALA A 55 -14.49 0.11 -2.27
CA ALA A 55 -15.50 0.70 -3.14
C ALA A 55 -14.90 1.86 -3.96
N PRO A 56 -14.81 1.73 -5.30
CA PRO A 56 -14.22 2.77 -6.15
C PRO A 56 -15.23 3.82 -6.61
N THR A 57 -14.69 4.99 -6.96
CA THR A 57 -15.31 6.04 -7.79
C THR A 57 -14.49 6.17 -9.08
N GLU A 58 -14.73 7.21 -9.89
CA GLU A 58 -13.94 7.43 -11.11
C GLU A 58 -12.42 7.60 -10.85
N ARG A 59 -12.02 8.22 -9.73
CA ARG A 59 -10.62 8.62 -9.47
C ARG A 59 -10.16 8.46 -8.01
N ALA A 60 -11.04 7.96 -7.14
CA ALA A 60 -10.76 7.71 -5.74
C ALA A 60 -11.37 6.37 -5.33
N ALA A 61 -10.93 5.80 -4.22
CA ALA A 61 -11.54 4.61 -3.66
C ALA A 61 -11.52 4.66 -2.14
N PHE A 62 -12.57 4.11 -1.52
CA PHE A 62 -12.62 3.90 -0.08
C PHE A 62 -12.23 2.48 0.24
N PHE A 63 -11.26 2.33 1.15
CA PHE A 63 -10.87 1.06 1.73
C PHE A 63 -11.40 0.98 3.16
N ARG A 64 -11.90 -0.20 3.54
CA ARG A 64 -12.16 -0.54 4.94
C ARG A 64 -11.40 -1.81 5.27
N PHE A 65 -10.57 -1.73 6.31
CA PHE A 65 -9.82 -2.86 6.84
C PHE A 65 -10.42 -3.23 8.19
N THR A 66 -10.87 -4.46 8.34
CA THR A 66 -11.29 -5.01 9.64
C THR A 66 -10.17 -5.89 10.15
N PHE A 67 -9.35 -5.32 11.04
CA PHE A 67 -8.27 -6.01 11.72
C PHE A 67 -8.79 -6.87 12.88
N PRO A 68 -8.09 -7.95 13.23
CA PRO A 68 -8.38 -8.71 14.44
C PRO A 68 -7.89 -7.93 15.67
N GLN A 69 -8.19 -8.43 16.86
CA GLN A 69 -7.53 -7.93 18.07
C GLN A 69 -6.04 -8.28 18.02
N SER A 70 -5.19 -7.31 17.70
CA SER A 70 -3.74 -7.44 17.54
C SER A 70 -2.99 -6.22 18.07
N ASP A 71 -1.88 -6.45 18.76
CA ASP A 71 -0.95 -5.40 19.19
C ASP A 71 -0.15 -4.79 18.02
N HIS A 72 -0.13 -5.49 16.87
CA HIS A 72 0.63 -5.13 15.67
C HIS A 72 -0.24 -5.30 14.44
N SER A 73 -0.85 -4.19 14.00
CA SER A 73 -1.63 -4.09 12.77
C SER A 73 -1.02 -3.02 11.90
N TYR A 74 -0.93 -3.26 10.61
CA TYR A 74 -0.14 -2.43 9.71
C TYR A 74 -0.83 -2.28 8.36
N VAL A 75 -0.67 -1.14 7.72
CA VAL A 75 -1.01 -0.96 6.30
C VAL A 75 0.25 -0.63 5.54
N VAL A 76 0.61 -1.47 4.57
CA VAL A 76 1.78 -1.36 3.68
C VAL A 76 1.36 -0.67 2.39
N VAL A 77 2.01 0.43 2.02
CA VAL A 77 1.79 1.14 0.74
C VAL A 77 2.98 0.91 -0.18
N ASP A 78 2.80 0.36 -1.38
CA ASP A 78 3.87 0.09 -2.35
C ASP A 78 3.79 1.06 -3.53
N ALA A 79 4.75 1.97 -3.69
CA ALA A 79 4.79 2.88 -4.84
C ALA A 79 5.52 2.29 -6.07
N PHE A 80 5.92 1.02 -6.03
CA PHE A 80 6.66 0.28 -7.06
C PHE A 80 8.06 0.89 -7.34
N ASP A 81 8.78 0.28 -8.27
CA ASP A 81 10.14 0.62 -8.67
C ASP A 81 10.20 1.71 -9.77
N ARG A 82 11.41 1.98 -10.26
CA ARG A 82 11.73 2.84 -11.43
C ARG A 82 11.47 4.33 -11.24
N GLY A 83 11.57 4.85 -10.01
CA GLY A 83 11.46 6.29 -9.76
C GLY A 83 10.26 6.70 -8.91
N SER A 84 10.11 6.14 -7.70
CA SER A 84 8.94 6.40 -6.86
C SER A 84 9.24 7.30 -5.66
N TYR A 85 8.18 7.76 -5.02
CA TYR A 85 8.24 8.65 -3.87
C TYR A 85 7.09 8.35 -2.91
N VAL A 86 7.40 8.29 -1.61
CA VAL A 86 6.39 8.22 -0.54
C VAL A 86 6.79 9.14 0.60
N LYS A 87 5.81 9.87 1.13
CA LYS A 87 5.93 10.70 2.32
C LYS A 87 4.74 10.52 3.23
N VAL A 88 5.00 10.52 4.52
CA VAL A 88 3.97 10.47 5.56
C VAL A 88 3.94 11.76 6.31
N ILE A 89 2.71 12.19 6.59
CA ILE A 89 2.40 13.41 7.29
C ILE A 89 1.54 12.97 8.49
N PRO A 90 2.17 12.56 9.61
CA PRO A 90 1.45 12.00 10.75
C PRO A 90 0.40 12.96 11.33
N GLY A 91 0.68 14.28 11.34
CA GLY A 91 -0.26 15.30 11.80
C GLY A 91 -1.55 15.41 10.98
N GLU A 92 -1.62 14.74 9.83
CA GLU A 92 -2.80 14.70 8.95
C GLU A 92 -3.30 13.28 8.69
N ASN A 93 -2.76 12.25 9.38
CA ASN A 93 -3.00 10.83 9.10
C ASN A 93 -2.91 10.51 7.60
N LYS A 94 -1.90 11.08 6.94
CA LYS A 94 -1.82 11.11 5.47
C LYS A 94 -0.54 10.48 4.96
N ILE A 95 -0.67 9.75 3.86
CA ILE A 95 0.45 9.28 3.05
C ILE A 95 0.27 9.86 1.64
N ILE A 96 1.30 10.49 1.11
CA ILE A 96 1.34 11.01 -0.26
C ILE A 96 2.48 10.36 -1.02
N GLY A 97 2.37 10.33 -2.34
CA GLY A 97 3.45 9.79 -3.15
C GLY A 97 3.25 9.95 -4.64
N TYR A 98 4.21 9.44 -5.39
CA TYR A 98 4.03 9.21 -6.81
C TYR A 98 4.74 7.92 -7.26
N THR A 99 4.23 7.34 -8.34
CA THR A 99 4.85 6.24 -9.08
C THR A 99 5.09 6.65 -10.53
N THR A 100 6.19 6.16 -11.10
CA THR A 100 6.58 6.37 -12.49
C THR A 100 6.57 5.08 -13.29
N ARG A 101 6.35 3.91 -12.65
CA ARG A 101 6.41 2.61 -13.32
C ARG A 101 5.42 2.58 -14.47
N ASN A 102 5.93 2.28 -15.66
CA ASN A 102 5.17 2.24 -16.90
C ASN A 102 5.82 1.25 -17.88
N SER A 103 5.09 0.95 -18.95
CA SER A 103 5.48 0.01 -19.99
C SER A 103 5.66 0.67 -21.37
N GLY A 104 5.97 1.98 -21.39
CA GLY A 104 6.14 2.80 -22.59
C GLY A 104 4.95 3.71 -22.89
N GLY A 105 5.10 4.56 -23.90
CA GLY A 105 4.03 5.47 -24.36
C GLY A 105 3.75 6.66 -23.45
N VAL A 106 4.66 6.99 -22.54
CA VAL A 106 4.51 8.13 -21.61
C VAL A 106 5.61 9.19 -21.83
N PRO A 107 5.33 10.48 -21.57
CA PRO A 107 6.35 11.53 -21.60
C PRO A 107 7.41 11.36 -20.49
N ASP A 108 8.57 12.01 -20.65
CA ASP A 108 9.70 11.94 -19.70
C ASP A 108 9.34 12.38 -18.27
N ASN A 109 8.33 13.23 -18.11
CA ASN A 109 7.88 13.75 -16.82
C ASN A 109 6.67 13.00 -16.24
N PHE A 110 6.28 11.86 -16.81
CA PHE A 110 5.12 11.10 -16.38
C PHE A 110 5.22 10.69 -14.90
N LYS A 111 4.16 10.98 -14.14
CA LYS A 111 3.98 10.58 -12.75
C LYS A 111 2.50 10.36 -12.47
N ASN A 112 2.16 9.28 -11.78
CA ASN A 112 0.87 9.12 -11.13
C ASN A 112 1.02 9.52 -9.66
N TYR A 113 0.30 10.55 -9.22
CA TYR A 113 0.33 11.05 -7.85
C TYR A 113 -0.84 10.48 -7.05
N PHE A 114 -0.58 10.06 -5.82
CA PHE A 114 -1.61 9.52 -4.93
C PHE A 114 -1.59 10.19 -3.56
N VAL A 115 -2.76 10.17 -2.92
CA VAL A 115 -2.99 10.64 -1.55
C VAL A 115 -3.87 9.60 -0.86
N LEU A 116 -3.41 9.15 0.30
CA LEU A 116 -4.12 8.23 1.18
C LEU A 116 -4.36 8.94 2.51
N VAL A 117 -5.60 8.96 2.97
CA VAL A 117 -6.00 9.56 4.25
C VAL A 117 -6.58 8.46 5.12
N PHE A 118 -6.08 8.35 6.34
CA PHE A 118 -6.50 7.35 7.32
C PHE A 118 -7.35 8.00 8.40
N ASP A 119 -8.38 7.29 8.85
CA ASP A 119 -9.28 7.71 9.92
C ASP A 119 -8.72 7.44 11.33
N LYS A 120 -7.52 6.83 11.40
CA LYS A 120 -6.85 6.46 12.63
C LYS A 120 -5.40 6.99 12.65
N PRO A 121 -4.92 7.50 13.80
CA PRO A 121 -3.53 7.96 13.95
C PRO A 121 -2.50 6.87 13.70
N PHE A 122 -1.29 7.29 13.29
CA PHE A 122 -0.15 6.40 13.12
C PHE A 122 0.65 6.28 14.42
N GLU A 123 0.74 5.08 15.00
CA GLU A 123 1.62 4.81 16.15
C GLU A 123 3.04 4.40 15.74
N TYR A 124 3.17 3.83 14.53
CA TYR A 124 4.44 3.37 13.98
C TYR A 124 4.54 3.80 12.53
N VAL A 125 5.74 4.14 12.09
CA VAL A 125 6.01 4.69 10.77
C VAL A 125 7.43 4.28 10.36
N SER A 126 7.58 3.48 9.31
CA SER A 126 8.89 3.11 8.74
C SER A 126 8.88 3.20 7.23
N THR A 127 10.02 3.48 6.61
CA THR A 127 10.19 3.38 5.15
C THR A 127 11.15 2.27 4.78
N ALA A 128 10.87 1.54 3.71
CA ALA A 128 11.86 0.62 3.14
C ALA A 128 12.45 1.19 1.84
N VAL A 129 13.78 1.25 1.78
CA VAL A 129 14.59 1.69 0.63
C VAL A 129 15.53 0.55 0.25
N ASN A 130 15.47 0.06 -1.00
CA ASN A 130 16.27 -1.09 -1.46
C ASN A 130 16.15 -2.33 -0.54
N GLY A 131 14.96 -2.58 0.01
CA GLY A 131 14.69 -3.67 0.95
C GLY A 131 15.22 -3.46 2.37
N VAL A 132 15.92 -2.35 2.63
CA VAL A 132 16.37 -1.96 3.97
C VAL A 132 15.29 -1.14 4.65
N VAL A 133 14.87 -1.58 5.83
CA VAL A 133 13.85 -0.90 6.63
C VAL A 133 14.53 0.16 7.48
N GLU A 134 14.04 1.39 7.37
CA GLU A 134 14.43 2.53 8.18
C GLU A 134 13.23 3.01 8.99
N GLU A 135 13.30 2.81 10.30
CA GLU A 135 12.27 3.26 11.23
C GLU A 135 12.30 4.79 11.41
N ASN A 136 11.14 5.37 11.69
CA ASN A 136 10.96 6.81 11.94
C ASN A 136 11.34 7.74 10.77
N ARG A 137 11.69 7.20 9.61
CA ARG A 137 11.88 7.97 8.39
C ARG A 137 10.52 8.35 7.81
N LEU A 138 10.27 9.65 7.65
CA LEU A 138 8.99 10.15 7.17
C LEU A 138 8.86 10.15 5.65
N GLU A 139 9.98 10.12 4.93
CA GLU A 139 10.05 10.38 3.48
C GLU A 139 11.07 9.47 2.81
N ALA A 140 10.67 8.82 1.72
CA ALA A 140 11.51 8.00 0.85
C ALA A 140 11.34 8.45 -0.60
N LYS A 141 12.45 8.55 -1.32
CA LYS A 141 12.51 8.89 -2.74
C LYS A 141 13.55 8.00 -3.38
N GLU A 142 13.14 7.24 -4.38
CA GLU A 142 14.01 6.23 -4.97
C GLU A 142 14.02 6.32 -6.49
N ASN A 143 15.20 6.09 -7.08
CA ASN A 143 15.44 6.10 -8.51
C ASN A 143 15.70 4.68 -9.09
N HIS A 144 15.68 3.64 -8.25
CA HIS A 144 16.12 2.29 -8.61
C HIS A 144 14.99 1.29 -8.95
N THR A 145 15.40 0.17 -9.55
CA THR A 145 14.64 -0.92 -10.18
C THR A 145 13.98 -1.93 -9.22
N VAL A 146 13.88 -1.61 -7.93
CA VAL A 146 13.30 -2.47 -6.88
C VAL A 146 12.18 -1.71 -6.15
N PRO A 147 11.05 -2.34 -5.77
CA PRO A 147 9.98 -1.66 -5.03
C PRO A 147 10.58 -1.08 -3.75
N SER A 148 10.46 0.24 -3.54
CA SER A 148 11.39 0.91 -2.60
C SER A 148 10.81 2.16 -1.97
N SER A 149 9.49 2.24 -1.88
CA SER A 149 8.86 3.22 -1.02
C SER A 149 7.65 2.59 -0.37
N PHE A 150 7.87 2.16 0.87
CA PHE A 150 6.87 1.52 1.69
C PHE A 150 6.58 2.30 2.93
N LYS A 151 5.36 2.21 3.44
CA LYS A 151 5.10 2.63 4.80
C LYS A 151 4.17 1.69 5.50
N THR A 152 4.45 1.45 6.76
CA THR A 152 3.65 0.67 7.69
C THR A 152 3.13 1.62 8.76
N ALA A 153 1.81 1.73 8.88
CA ALA A 153 1.14 2.52 9.92
C ALA A 153 0.39 1.61 10.89
N LYS A 154 0.73 1.67 12.19
CA LYS A 154 -0.11 1.06 13.23
C LYS A 154 -1.31 1.95 13.52
N VAL A 155 -2.49 1.38 13.31
CA VAL A 155 -3.79 2.00 13.51
C VAL A 155 -4.31 1.61 14.89
N SER A 156 -4.53 2.60 15.77
CA SER A 156 -5.10 2.38 17.11
C SER A 156 -6.51 1.76 17.00
N MET A 157 -6.80 0.70 17.74
CA MET A 157 -8.16 0.14 17.85
C MET A 157 -9.16 1.15 18.39
#